data_AF-D8F8T3-F1
#
_entry.id   AF-D8F8T3-F1
#
_cell.length_a   1.000
_cell.length_b   1.000
_cell.length_c   1.000
_cell.angle_alpha   90.00
_cell.angle_beta   90.00
_cell.angle_gamma   90.00
#
_symmetry.space_group_name_H-M   'P 1'
#
loop_
_entity.id
_entity.type
_entity.pdbx_description
1 polymer ?
#
loop_
_entity_poly.entity_id
_entity_poly.type
_entity_poly.pdbx_seq_one_letter_code
_entity_poly.pdbx_strand_id
1 'polypeptide(L)'
;EKDITIKGKTTSQYLASVVMGNLPPRPFNIRMRRMTPDSTTDQLQNKTLWSSYTEIIDVKQCYPNTALVGVQVDSEQFGSQQVSRNYHLRGRILQVPSNYNPQTRQYSGIWDGTFKPAYSNNMAWCLWDMLTHPRYGMGKRLGAADVDKW
;
A
#
# COMPACT_ATOMS: atom_id res chain seq x y z
N GLU A 1 6.86 -20.70 25.62
CA GLU A 1 7.69 -19.68 26.30
C GLU A 1 8.80 -19.29 25.34
N LYS A 2 9.18 -18.01 25.26
CA LYS A 2 10.20 -17.53 24.31
C LYS A 2 11.26 -16.77 25.09
N ASP A 3 12.46 -17.34 25.13
CA ASP A 3 13.59 -16.77 25.84
C ASP A 3 14.35 -15.77 24.96
N ILE A 4 14.73 -14.65 25.56
CA ILE A 4 15.44 -13.56 24.88
C ILE A 4 16.66 -13.23 25.71
N THR A 5 17.84 -13.27 25.09
CA THR A 5 19.10 -12.83 25.71
C THR A 5 19.52 -11.51 25.08
N ILE A 6 19.57 -10.45 25.89
CA ILE A 6 20.07 -9.14 25.47
C ILE A 6 21.55 -9.06 25.84
N LYS A 7 22.42 -8.76 24.87
CA LYS A 7 23.87 -8.58 25.08
C LYS A 7 24.29 -7.18 24.64
N GLY A 8 25.17 -6.55 25.42
CA GLY A 8 25.73 -5.23 25.10
C GLY A 8 25.59 -4.23 26.26
N LYS A 9 26.30 -3.10 26.16
CA LYS A 9 26.21 -1.97 27.07
C LYS A 9 25.79 -0.74 26.28
N THR A 10 24.80 -0.01 26.77
CA THR A 10 24.33 1.25 26.19
C THR A 10 24.00 2.22 27.31
N THR A 11 24.18 3.51 27.06
CA THR A 11 23.76 4.60 27.97
C THR A 11 22.39 5.17 27.59
N SER A 12 21.90 4.88 26.38
CA SER A 12 20.59 5.27 25.87
C SER A 12 19.62 4.10 25.83
N GLN A 13 18.32 4.39 25.72
CA GLN A 13 17.28 3.36 25.63
C GLN A 13 17.51 2.47 24.40
N TYR A 14 17.60 1.16 24.64
CA TYR A 14 17.65 0.15 23.58
C TYR A 14 16.32 -0.58 23.50
N LEU A 15 15.71 -0.58 22.32
CA LEU A 15 14.45 -1.26 22.05
C LEU A 15 14.73 -2.58 21.34
N ALA A 16 14.30 -3.69 21.94
CA ALA A 16 14.30 -5.00 21.31
C ALA A 16 12.84 -5.40 21.01
N SER A 17 12.57 -5.77 19.76
CA SER A 17 11.26 -6.28 19.33
C SER A 17 11.33 -7.79 19.13
N VAL A 18 10.30 -8.50 19.60
CA VAL A 18 10.20 -9.95 19.43
C VAL A 18 8.82 -10.30 18.91
N VAL A 19 8.80 -10.97 17.77
CA VAL A 19 7.57 -11.53 17.20
C VAL A 19 7.26 -12.86 17.89
N MET A 20 6.10 -12.92 18.54
CA MET A 20 5.55 -14.13 19.15
C MET A 20 4.47 -14.69 18.21
N GLY A 21 4.72 -15.87 17.63
CA GLY A 21 3.73 -16.62 16.85
C GLY A 21 2.99 -17.64 17.72
N ASN A 22 1.91 -18.24 17.18
CA ASN A 22 1.15 -19.34 17.80
C ASN A 22 0.66 -19.02 19.23
N LEU A 23 -0.02 -17.89 19.40
CA LEU A 23 -0.62 -17.50 20.67
C LEU A 23 -1.88 -18.36 20.96
N PRO A 24 -2.18 -18.65 22.25
CA PRO A 24 -3.39 -19.36 22.63
C PRO A 24 -4.66 -18.58 22.25
N PRO A 25 -5.83 -19.25 22.15
CA PRO A 25 -7.11 -18.57 21.94
C PRO A 25 -7.35 -17.51 23.01
N ARG A 26 -7.96 -16.38 22.62
CA ARG A 26 -8.31 -15.31 23.55
C ARG A 26 -9.35 -15.80 24.58
N PRO A 27 -9.31 -15.34 25.84
CA PRO A 27 -8.36 -14.38 26.41
C PRO A 27 -7.05 -15.03 26.89
N PHE A 28 -5.93 -14.32 26.74
CA PHE A 28 -4.63 -14.73 27.28
C PHE A 28 -3.90 -13.52 27.88
N ASN A 29 -2.93 -13.79 28.75
CA ASN A 29 -2.10 -12.77 29.37
C ASN A 29 -0.64 -12.92 28.91
N ILE A 30 0.03 -11.80 28.68
CA ILE A 30 1.47 -11.77 28.42
C ILE A 30 2.17 -11.36 29.72
N ARG A 31 3.17 -12.15 30.13
CA ARG A 31 4.01 -11.85 31.27
C ARG A 31 5.48 -11.80 30.83
N MET A 32 6.14 -10.70 31.10
CA MET A 32 7.59 -10.60 30.98
C MET A 32 8.23 -10.86 32.35
N ARG A 33 9.20 -11.77 32.40
CA ARG A 33 9.98 -12.04 33.60
C ARG A 33 11.46 -11.94 33.27
N ARG A 34 12.19 -11.15 34.04
CA ARG A 34 13.65 -11.15 34.01
C ARG A 34 14.15 -12.31 34.87
N MET A 35 15.01 -13.16 34.30
CA MET A 35 15.61 -14.29 35.01
C MET A 35 16.97 -13.97 35.65
N THR A 36 17.61 -12.88 35.24
CA THR A 36 18.90 -12.43 35.76
C THR A 36 18.74 -11.55 37.01
N PRO A 37 19.61 -11.70 38.03
CA PRO A 37 19.66 -10.82 39.20
C PRO A 37 20.06 -9.39 38.84
N ASP A 38 19.71 -8.43 39.70
CA ASP A 38 20.24 -7.07 39.61
C ASP A 38 21.74 -7.02 39.87
N SER A 39 22.39 -6.00 39.31
CA SER A 39 23.78 -5.70 39.60
C SER A 39 23.94 -5.27 41.05
N THR A 40 25.04 -5.67 41.68
CA THR A 40 25.44 -5.20 43.02
C THR A 40 26.27 -3.92 42.97
N THR A 41 26.64 -3.43 41.78
CA THR A 41 27.49 -2.26 41.58
C THR A 41 26.69 -1.10 40.98
N ASP A 42 26.86 0.12 41.51
CA ASP A 42 26.17 1.33 41.02
C ASP A 42 26.52 1.71 39.57
N GLN A 43 27.67 1.26 39.08
CA GLN A 43 28.16 1.53 37.73
C GLN A 43 27.40 0.75 36.64
N LEU A 44 26.59 -0.24 37.01
CA LEU A 44 25.84 -1.07 36.07
C LEU A 44 24.39 -1.16 36.54
N GLN A 45 23.45 -0.56 35.80
CA GLN A 45 22.03 -0.68 36.06
C GLN A 45 21.38 -1.61 35.03
N ASN A 46 20.89 -2.76 35.48
CA ASN A 46 20.23 -3.76 34.63
C ASN A 46 18.72 -3.51 34.53
N LYS A 47 18.30 -2.27 34.20
CA LYS A 47 16.88 -1.93 34.09
C LYS A 47 16.29 -2.48 32.80
N THR A 48 15.23 -3.28 32.91
CA THR A 48 14.44 -3.77 31.78
C THR A 48 13.00 -3.31 31.96
N LEU A 49 12.48 -2.59 30.97
CA LEU A 49 11.14 -2.03 31.00
C LEU A 49 10.34 -2.56 29.81
N TRP A 50 9.06 -2.83 30.03
CA TRP A 50 8.12 -3.08 28.96
C TRP A 50 7.76 -1.76 28.30
N SER A 51 8.03 -1.64 27.00
CA SER A 51 7.72 -0.41 26.26
C SER A 51 6.32 -0.45 25.65
N SER A 52 6.03 -1.45 24.83
CA SER A 52 4.75 -1.58 24.13
C SER A 52 4.55 -3.01 23.62
N TYR A 53 3.32 -3.34 23.25
CA TYR A 53 3.04 -4.45 22.34
C TYR A 53 2.22 -3.96 21.16
N THR A 54 2.42 -4.60 20.02
CA THR A 54 1.63 -4.37 18.83
C THR A 54 1.06 -5.71 18.41
N GLU A 55 -0.26 -5.79 18.27
CA GLU A 55 -0.91 -6.95 17.69
C GLU A 55 -0.86 -6.86 16.17
N ILE A 56 -0.27 -7.86 15.52
CA ILE A 56 -0.30 -8.00 14.07
C ILE A 56 -1.39 -9.02 13.76
N ILE A 57 -2.53 -8.53 13.29
CA ILE A 57 -3.60 -9.38 12.78
C ILE A 57 -3.39 -9.50 11.28
N ASP A 58 -2.98 -10.69 10.82
CA ASP A 58 -2.92 -10.97 9.39
C ASP A 58 -4.35 -11.14 8.86
N VAL A 59 -4.87 -10.07 8.26
CA VAL A 59 -6.14 -10.10 7.54
C VAL A 59 -5.81 -9.99 6.06
N LYS A 60 -6.26 -10.98 5.28
CA LYS A 60 -6.30 -10.88 3.82
C LYS A 60 -7.34 -9.85 3.42
N GLN A 61 -6.95 -8.58 3.39
CA GLN A 61 -7.78 -7.50 2.88
C GLN A 61 -7.65 -7.46 1.36
N CYS A 62 -8.74 -7.75 0.66
CA CYS A 62 -8.82 -7.44 -0.76
C CYS A 62 -9.16 -5.96 -0.91
N TYR A 63 -8.25 -5.21 -1.54
CA TYR A 63 -8.50 -3.83 -2.01
C TYR A 63 -8.74 -3.87 -3.52
N PRO A 64 -9.92 -4.34 -3.97
CA PRO A 64 -10.17 -4.49 -5.40
C PRO A 64 -10.06 -3.13 -6.10
N ASN A 65 -9.34 -3.12 -7.21
CA ASN A 65 -9.10 -1.93 -8.04
C ASN A 65 -8.23 -0.83 -7.41
N THR A 66 -7.40 -1.17 -6.43
CA THR A 66 -6.31 -0.33 -5.96
C THR A 66 -5.00 -0.75 -6.62
N ALA A 67 -4.22 0.20 -7.13
CA ALA A 67 -2.84 -0.04 -7.53
C ALA A 67 -1.93 0.21 -6.30
N LEU A 68 -1.17 -0.80 -5.89
CA LEU A 68 -0.16 -0.68 -4.85
C LEU A 68 1.22 -0.62 -5.50
N VAL A 69 2.02 0.37 -5.13
CA VAL A 69 3.41 0.48 -5.55
C VAL A 69 4.27 0.51 -4.29
N GLY A 70 5.13 -0.50 -4.16
CA GLY A 70 6.14 -0.58 -3.10
C GLY A 70 7.53 -0.47 -3.71
N VAL A 71 8.41 0.31 -3.08
CA VAL A 71 9.82 0.38 -3.46
C VAL A 71 10.63 -0.01 -2.23
N GLN A 72 11.40 -1.08 -2.35
CA GLN A 72 12.40 -1.46 -1.35
C GLN A 72 13.73 -0.83 -1.75
N VAL A 73 14.34 -0.10 -0.82
CA VAL A 73 15.67 0.49 -0.99
C VAL A 73 16.52 0.18 0.23
N ASP A 74 17.82 0.07 0.00
CA ASP A 74 18.80 -0.10 1.05
C ASP A 74 18.94 1.20 1.85
N SER A 75 18.79 1.12 3.18
CA SER A 75 18.95 2.25 4.07
C SER A 75 20.37 2.82 4.05
N GLU A 76 21.39 2.02 3.75
CA GLU A 76 22.78 2.49 3.71
C GLU A 76 23.01 3.55 2.64
N GLN A 77 22.28 3.48 1.52
CA GLN A 77 22.40 4.43 0.40
C GLN A 77 21.70 5.77 0.63
N PHE A 78 20.76 5.84 1.58
CA PHE A 78 19.93 7.04 1.83
C PHE A 78 20.13 7.64 3.23
N GLY A 79 21.01 7.06 4.04
CA GLY A 79 21.24 7.50 5.42
C GLY A 79 19.96 7.51 6.24
N SER A 80 19.79 8.52 7.11
CA SER A 80 18.59 8.72 7.93
C SER A 80 17.48 9.53 7.25
N GLN A 81 17.58 9.80 5.94
CA GLN A 81 16.54 10.54 5.21
C GLN A 81 15.49 9.62 4.61
N GLN A 82 14.22 9.97 4.80
CA GLN A 82 13.11 9.29 4.14
C GLN A 82 13.17 9.57 2.64
N VAL A 83 13.06 8.51 1.83
CA VAL A 83 13.20 8.68 0.39
C VAL A 83 11.95 9.29 -0.21
N SER A 84 12.09 10.51 -0.75
CA SER A 84 11.02 11.16 -1.51
C SER A 84 10.80 10.46 -2.85
N ARG A 85 9.53 10.27 -3.22
CA ARG A 85 9.12 9.61 -4.47
C ARG A 85 8.10 10.47 -5.18
N ASN A 86 8.32 10.69 -6.48
CA ASN A 86 7.34 11.32 -7.38
C ASN A 86 6.96 10.31 -8.46
N TYR A 87 5.67 10.20 -8.75
CA TYR A 87 5.14 9.30 -9.77
C TYR A 87 4.44 10.11 -10.85
N HIS A 88 4.79 9.87 -12.11
CA HIS A 88 4.06 10.40 -13.26
C HIS A 88 3.05 9.36 -13.72
N LEU A 89 1.78 9.59 -13.41
CA LEU A 89 0.68 8.68 -13.71
C LEU A 89 -0.13 9.23 -14.88
N ARG A 90 -0.31 8.42 -15.93
CA ARG A 90 -1.27 8.72 -17.00
C ARG A 90 -2.71 8.44 -16.56
N GLY A 91 -2.94 7.80 -15.42
CA GLY A 91 -4.27 7.44 -14.96
C GLY A 91 -4.79 6.18 -15.64
N ARG A 92 -6.08 6.17 -16.00
CA ARG A 92 -6.81 4.96 -16.37
C ARG A 92 -6.80 4.71 -17.89
N ILE A 93 -6.84 3.43 -18.27
CA ILE A 93 -7.18 2.98 -19.62
C ILE A 93 -8.70 3.09 -19.80
N LEU A 94 -9.12 3.82 -20.83
CA LEU A 94 -10.51 4.06 -21.20
C LEU A 94 -10.78 3.51 -22.60
N GLN A 95 -12.05 3.44 -22.99
CA GLN A 95 -12.43 3.01 -24.33
C GLN A 95 -12.41 4.22 -25.26
N VAL A 96 -11.52 4.20 -26.26
CA VAL A 96 -11.44 5.22 -27.33
C VAL A 96 -11.81 4.60 -28.67
N PRO A 97 -12.21 5.39 -29.68
CA PRO A 97 -12.44 4.87 -31.03
C PRO A 97 -11.27 4.07 -31.56
N SER A 98 -11.58 3.01 -32.29
CA SER A 98 -10.61 2.14 -32.97
C SER A 98 -9.62 2.94 -33.83
N ASN A 99 -10.08 3.99 -34.50
CA ASN A 99 -9.30 4.88 -35.36
C ASN A 99 -8.61 6.06 -34.64
N TYR A 100 -8.77 6.20 -33.31
CA TYR A 100 -8.17 7.29 -32.54
C TYR A 100 -6.75 6.98 -32.08
N ASN A 101 -5.82 7.91 -32.26
CA ASN A 101 -4.48 7.86 -31.69
C ASN A 101 -4.41 8.74 -30.42
N PRO A 102 -4.24 8.16 -29.22
CA PRO A 102 -4.26 8.93 -27.97
C PRO A 102 -3.05 9.83 -27.73
N GLN A 103 -1.92 9.57 -28.41
CA GLN A 103 -0.73 10.42 -28.27
C GLN A 103 -0.83 11.67 -29.13
N THR A 104 -1.19 11.51 -30.41
CA THR A 104 -1.31 12.62 -31.36
C THR A 104 -2.69 13.28 -31.34
N ARG A 105 -3.68 12.63 -30.73
CA ARG A 105 -5.09 13.02 -30.69
C ARG A 105 -5.75 13.09 -32.08
N GLN A 106 -5.21 12.36 -33.04
CA GLN A 106 -5.73 12.32 -34.41
C GLN A 106 -6.56 11.07 -34.65
N TYR A 107 -7.50 11.18 -35.58
CA TYR A 107 -8.28 10.08 -36.10
C TYR A 107 -7.76 9.70 -37.49
N SER A 108 -7.66 8.41 -37.78
CA SER A 108 -7.17 7.91 -39.07
C SER A 108 -8.24 7.10 -39.78
N GLY A 109 -8.79 7.64 -40.88
CA GLY A 109 -9.90 7.02 -41.60
C GLY A 109 -11.25 7.18 -40.88
N ILE A 110 -12.29 6.60 -41.48
CA ILE A 110 -13.66 6.66 -40.95
C ILE A 110 -13.76 5.71 -39.75
N TRP A 111 -14.41 6.18 -38.69
CA TRP A 111 -14.68 5.36 -37.53
C TRP A 111 -15.83 4.39 -37.80
N ASP A 112 -15.62 3.11 -37.49
CA ASP A 112 -16.61 2.03 -37.63
C ASP A 112 -17.53 1.88 -36.41
N GLY A 113 -17.42 2.76 -35.41
CA GLY A 113 -18.19 2.71 -34.17
C GLY A 113 -17.63 1.74 -33.11
N THR A 114 -16.50 1.08 -33.38
CA THR A 114 -15.85 0.15 -32.43
C THR A 114 -14.83 0.84 -31.53
N PHE A 115 -14.62 0.31 -30.33
CA PHE A 115 -13.69 0.89 -29.35
C PHE A 115 -12.48 0.00 -29.12
N LYS A 116 -11.37 0.62 -28.71
CA LYS A 116 -10.16 -0.04 -28.22
C LYS A 116 -9.75 0.52 -26.86
N PRO A 117 -9.12 -0.29 -25.99
CA PRO A 117 -8.59 0.17 -24.73
C PRO A 117 -7.33 1.03 -24.95
N ALA A 118 -7.35 2.28 -24.50
CA ALA A 118 -6.16 3.13 -24.46
C ALA A 118 -6.27 4.21 -23.37
N TYR A 119 -5.14 4.75 -22.90
CA TYR A 119 -5.17 6.02 -22.17
C TYR A 119 -5.61 7.16 -23.09
N SER A 120 -6.39 8.12 -22.61
CA SER A 120 -6.60 9.40 -23.29
C SER A 120 -6.85 10.51 -22.27
N ASN A 121 -6.55 11.74 -22.65
CA ASN A 121 -6.98 12.95 -21.95
C ASN A 121 -7.94 13.80 -22.80
N ASN A 122 -8.50 13.21 -23.86
CA ASN A 122 -9.58 13.84 -24.61
C ASN A 122 -10.86 13.78 -23.77
N MET A 123 -11.43 14.95 -23.48
CA MET A 123 -12.60 15.09 -22.61
C MET A 123 -13.82 14.30 -23.13
N ALA A 124 -13.97 14.13 -24.44
CA ALA A 124 -15.09 13.35 -25.01
C ALA A 124 -15.04 11.89 -24.54
N TRP A 125 -13.86 11.26 -24.62
CA TRP A 125 -13.69 9.86 -24.22
C TRP A 125 -13.61 9.68 -22.71
N CYS A 126 -13.13 10.69 -21.98
CA CYS A 126 -13.25 10.72 -20.53
C CYS A 126 -14.71 10.80 -20.08
N LEU A 127 -15.53 11.62 -20.74
CA LEU A 127 -16.96 11.74 -20.44
C LEU A 127 -17.70 10.45 -20.81
N TRP A 128 -17.42 9.88 -21.99
CA TRP A 128 -17.96 8.59 -22.40
C TRP A 128 -17.70 7.50 -21.34
N ASP A 129 -16.46 7.40 -20.85
CA ASP A 129 -16.09 6.47 -19.79
C ASP A 129 -16.84 6.77 -18.48
N MET A 130 -16.97 8.05 -18.08
CA MET A 130 -17.77 8.43 -16.91
C MET A 130 -19.27 8.12 -17.06
N LEU A 131 -19.84 8.20 -18.26
CA LEU A 131 -21.26 7.91 -18.45
C LEU A 131 -21.53 6.41 -18.52
N THR A 132 -20.64 5.65 -19.16
CA THR A 132 -20.86 4.22 -19.45
C THR A 132 -20.25 3.28 -18.40
N HIS A 133 -19.35 3.74 -17.54
CA HIS A 133 -18.68 2.84 -16.62
C HIS A 133 -19.60 2.39 -15.46
N PRO A 134 -19.77 1.08 -15.21
CA PRO A 134 -20.74 0.57 -14.24
C PRO A 134 -20.39 0.83 -12.78
N ARG A 135 -19.12 1.15 -12.47
CA ARG A 135 -18.66 1.31 -11.07
C ARG A 135 -18.72 2.73 -10.52
N TYR A 136 -18.07 3.68 -11.18
CA TYR A 136 -17.94 5.09 -10.73
C TYR A 136 -18.71 6.05 -11.62
N GLY A 137 -19.27 5.54 -12.71
CA GLY A 137 -20.01 6.31 -13.68
C GLY A 137 -21.51 6.09 -13.58
N MET A 138 -22.21 6.50 -14.63
CA MET A 138 -23.65 6.27 -14.77
C MET A 138 -23.99 4.92 -15.42
N GLY A 139 -23.02 4.04 -15.65
CA GLY A 139 -23.19 2.79 -16.41
C GLY A 139 -24.16 1.76 -15.84
N LYS A 140 -24.63 1.94 -14.59
CA LYS A 140 -25.75 1.14 -14.02
C LYS A 140 -27.14 1.66 -14.43
N ARG A 141 -27.22 2.91 -14.89
CA ARG A 141 -28.45 3.63 -15.23
C ARG A 141 -28.53 3.98 -16.71
N LEU A 142 -27.38 4.23 -17.34
CA LEU A 142 -27.23 4.50 -18.77
C LEU A 142 -26.46 3.34 -19.40
N GLY A 143 -27.03 2.73 -20.42
CA GLY A 143 -26.32 1.82 -21.30
C GLY A 143 -25.47 2.58 -22.31
N ALA A 144 -24.53 1.89 -22.95
CA ALA A 144 -23.75 2.47 -24.05
C ALA A 144 -24.63 2.91 -25.24
N ALA A 145 -25.86 2.41 -25.35
CA ALA A 145 -26.82 2.81 -26.38
C ALA A 145 -27.53 4.14 -26.05
N ASP A 146 -27.58 4.54 -24.77
CA ASP A 146 -28.25 5.76 -24.31
C ASP A 146 -27.34 7.00 -24.40
N VAL A 147 -26.06 6.79 -24.71
CA VAL A 147 -25.06 7.85 -24.84
C VAL A 147 -24.72 7.98 -26.32
N ASP A 148 -24.88 9.18 -26.87
CA ASP A 148 -24.44 9.44 -28.23
C ASP A 148 -22.90 9.44 -28.30
N LYS A 149 -22.38 8.71 -29.28
CA LYS A 149 -20.94 8.50 -29.48
C LYS A 149 -20.42 9.19 -30.73
N TRP A 150 -21.30 9.71 -31.58
CA TRP A 150 -20.98 10.30 -32.88
C TRP A 150 -20.69 11.79 -32.83
#